data_AF-A0A1M7LFK4-F1
#
_entry.id   AF-A0A1M7LFK4-F1
#
_cell.length_a   1.000
_cell.length_b   1.000
_cell.length_c   1.000
_cell.angle_alpha   90.00
_cell.angle_beta   90.00
_cell.angle_gamma   90.00
#
_symmetry.space_group_name_H-M   'P 1'
#
loop_
_entity.id
_entity.type
_entity.pdbx_description
1 polymer ?
#
loop_
_entity_poly.entity_id
_entity_poly.type
_entity_poly.pdbx_seq_one_letter_code
_entity_poly.pdbx_strand_id
1 'polypeptide(L)'
;MISSKLLDNVGFYTKSEIEKVKFLIYFQTNSGINEVSLDEICETFVELGLASPNKSRLKTKLNKSKLFVKGKRDNHYKLHASLYMALKNDISIPSLSNFNEIESFNSVLDKSSYINTRGYLERLAKQINASYENNIFDGCAVLMRRFLEILLIHTYEKYGIDSEIKDSSNNFKMLSDIIKNVKNNTTISLSRNTKECLDIFRELGNFSAHKIYFNARKNDIDHVMLNYRATIEELLYKSGIKK
;
A
#
# COMPACT_ATOMS: atom_id res chain seq x y z
N MET A 1 -15.45 -1.15 11.69
CA MET A 1 -15.98 0.01 10.94
C MET A 1 -15.84 -0.28 9.45
N ILE A 2 -16.90 -0.10 8.64
CA ILE A 2 -16.83 -0.31 7.19
C ILE A 2 -16.02 0.84 6.59
N SER A 3 -14.98 0.52 5.80
CA SER A 3 -14.12 1.54 5.16
C SER A 3 -14.96 2.47 4.26
N SER A 4 -14.78 3.79 4.37
CA SER A 4 -15.42 4.79 3.51
C SER A 4 -15.19 4.49 2.02
N LYS A 5 -14.00 3.98 1.69
CA LYS A 5 -13.62 3.59 0.34
C LYS A 5 -14.49 2.45 -0.24
N LEU A 6 -14.94 1.51 0.59
CA LEU A 6 -15.88 0.46 0.16
C LEU A 6 -17.22 1.05 -0.25
N LEU A 7 -17.68 2.02 0.52
CA LEU A 7 -18.96 2.68 0.31
C LEU A 7 -18.92 3.54 -0.97
N ASP A 8 -17.84 4.28 -1.20
CA ASP A 8 -17.68 5.11 -2.38
C ASP A 8 -17.63 4.28 -3.67
N ASN A 9 -16.90 3.16 -3.67
CA ASN A 9 -16.77 2.29 -4.85
C ASN A 9 -18.09 1.69 -5.32
N VAL A 10 -19.00 1.40 -4.40
CA VAL A 10 -20.33 0.93 -4.78
C VAL A 10 -21.29 2.08 -5.05
N GLY A 11 -20.90 3.34 -4.87
CA GLY A 11 -21.79 4.50 -4.97
C GLY A 11 -22.85 4.49 -3.86
N PHE A 12 -22.47 4.10 -2.65
CA PHE A 12 -23.39 3.80 -1.54
C PHE A 12 -24.37 4.94 -1.24
N TYR A 13 -23.89 6.18 -1.16
CA TYR A 13 -24.69 7.31 -0.69
C TYR A 13 -25.87 7.67 -1.59
N THR A 14 -25.79 7.38 -2.89
CA THR A 14 -26.86 7.65 -3.87
C THR A 14 -27.90 6.53 -3.94
N LYS A 15 -27.66 5.38 -3.28
CA LYS A 15 -28.56 4.23 -3.33
C LYS A 15 -29.82 4.40 -2.47
N SER A 16 -30.83 3.60 -2.81
CA SER A 16 -32.04 3.45 -1.97
C SER A 16 -31.70 2.88 -0.60
N GLU A 17 -32.59 3.07 0.39
CA GLU A 17 -32.44 2.52 1.74
C GLU A 17 -32.17 1.00 1.74
N ILE A 18 -32.89 0.24 0.91
CA ILE A 18 -32.74 -1.22 0.84
C ILE A 18 -31.42 -1.63 0.20
N GLU A 19 -31.01 -0.89 -0.83
CA GLU A 19 -29.73 -1.12 -1.48
C GLU A 19 -28.55 -0.78 -0.56
N LYS A 20 -28.66 0.28 0.25
CA LYS A 20 -27.69 0.59 1.31
C LYS A 20 -27.59 -0.57 2.30
N VAL A 21 -28.71 -1.05 2.83
CA VAL A 21 -28.72 -2.19 3.77
C VAL A 21 -28.14 -3.46 3.14
N LYS A 22 -28.38 -3.71 1.85
CA LYS A 22 -27.75 -4.83 1.12
C LYS A 22 -26.22 -4.76 1.19
N PHE A 23 -25.62 -3.62 0.88
CA PHE A 23 -24.16 -3.46 0.90
C PHE A 23 -23.59 -3.45 2.32
N LEU A 24 -24.30 -2.88 3.31
CA LEU A 24 -23.88 -2.96 4.71
C LEU A 24 -23.76 -4.40 5.20
N ILE A 25 -24.81 -5.20 4.99
CA ILE A 25 -24.80 -6.62 5.38
C ILE A 25 -23.71 -7.37 4.62
N TYR A 26 -23.53 -7.12 3.32
CA TYR A 26 -22.47 -7.73 2.53
C TYR A 26 -21.07 -7.46 3.11
N PHE A 27 -20.73 -6.20 3.40
CA PHE A 27 -19.41 -5.83 3.92
C PHE A 27 -19.17 -6.35 5.33
N GLN A 28 -20.20 -6.38 6.18
CA GLN A 28 -20.10 -6.98 7.52
C GLN A 28 -19.91 -8.50 7.45
N THR A 29 -20.62 -9.19 6.56
CA THR A 29 -20.41 -10.63 6.31
C THR A 29 -19.02 -10.93 5.78
N ASN A 30 -18.48 -10.10 4.87
CA ASN A 30 -17.09 -10.24 4.42
C ASN A 30 -16.06 -9.92 5.51
N SER A 31 -16.44 -9.21 6.56
CA SER A 31 -15.60 -8.93 7.73
C SER A 31 -15.69 -10.03 8.81
N GLY A 32 -16.39 -11.13 8.53
CA GLY A 32 -16.55 -12.26 9.44
C GLY A 32 -17.82 -12.24 10.29
N ILE A 33 -18.71 -11.25 10.12
CA ILE A 33 -19.98 -11.15 10.86
C ILE A 33 -21.09 -11.92 10.13
N ASN A 34 -21.49 -13.06 10.67
CA ASN A 34 -22.39 -14.00 9.98
C ASN A 34 -23.84 -13.51 9.84
N GLU A 35 -24.33 -12.62 10.70
CA GLU A 35 -25.67 -12.02 10.66
C GLU A 35 -25.66 -10.68 11.38
N VAL A 36 -26.51 -9.76 10.93
CA VAL A 36 -26.53 -8.36 11.36
C VAL A 36 -27.90 -8.02 11.92
N SER A 37 -27.95 -7.42 13.10
CA SER A 37 -29.17 -6.97 13.76
C SER A 37 -29.73 -5.69 13.13
N LEU A 38 -31.04 -5.46 13.30
CA LEU A 38 -31.67 -4.19 12.93
C LEU A 38 -31.05 -2.99 13.65
N ASP A 39 -30.62 -3.18 14.90
CA ASP A 39 -30.03 -2.12 15.70
C ASP A 39 -28.67 -1.71 15.13
N GLU A 40 -27.80 -2.67 14.84
CA GLU A 40 -26.49 -2.42 14.18
C GLU A 40 -26.66 -1.73 12.82
N ILE A 41 -27.68 -2.09 12.03
CA ILE A 41 -27.98 -1.42 10.76
C ILE A 41 -28.34 0.06 11.01
N CYS A 42 -29.23 0.31 11.98
CA CYS A 42 -29.67 1.67 12.30
C CYS A 42 -28.54 2.53 12.88
N GLU A 43 -27.67 1.95 13.72
CA GLU A 43 -26.48 2.60 14.28
C GLU A 43 -25.47 2.93 13.18
N THR A 44 -25.19 1.97 12.28
CA THR A 44 -24.26 2.19 11.16
C THR A 44 -24.73 3.33 10.25
N PHE A 45 -26.04 3.50 10.04
CA PHE A 45 -26.56 4.67 9.30
C PHE A 45 -26.18 5.99 9.98
N VAL A 46 -26.34 6.07 11.30
CA VAL A 46 -26.02 7.27 12.08
C VAL A 46 -24.51 7.54 12.07
N GLU A 47 -23.69 6.50 12.25
CA GLU A 47 -22.22 6.60 12.18
C GLU A 47 -21.74 7.12 10.83
N LEU A 48 -22.44 6.77 9.74
CA LEU A 48 -22.17 7.26 8.39
C LEU A 48 -22.80 8.65 8.11
N GLY A 49 -23.35 9.32 9.12
CA GLY A 49 -23.98 10.63 8.97
C GLY A 49 -25.33 10.61 8.24
N LEU A 50 -25.97 9.44 8.12
CA LEU A 50 -27.28 9.28 7.48
C LEU A 50 -28.41 9.30 8.52
N ALA A 51 -29.61 9.66 8.07
CA ALA A 51 -30.81 9.54 8.90
C ALA A 51 -31.06 8.08 9.27
N SER A 52 -31.25 7.83 10.58
CA SER A 52 -31.52 6.48 11.06
C SER A 52 -32.85 5.94 10.50
N PRO A 53 -32.87 4.73 9.92
CA PRO A 53 -34.10 4.12 9.43
C PRO A 53 -35.08 3.86 10.58
N ASN A 54 -36.39 3.98 10.30
CA ASN A 54 -37.41 3.51 11.22
C ASN A 54 -37.38 1.97 11.32
N LYS A 55 -37.07 1.43 12.51
CA LYS A 55 -36.87 -0.01 12.75
C LYS A 55 -38.04 -0.88 12.30
N SER A 56 -39.28 -0.51 12.64
CA SER A 56 -40.48 -1.29 12.29
C SER A 56 -40.74 -1.29 10.77
N ARG A 57 -40.59 -0.14 10.12
CA ARG A 57 -40.71 -0.01 8.66
C ARG A 57 -39.62 -0.81 7.96
N LEU A 58 -38.38 -0.70 8.42
CA LEU A 58 -37.24 -1.43 7.86
C LEU A 58 -37.44 -2.95 8.01
N LYS A 59 -37.77 -3.42 9.22
CA LYS A 59 -38.12 -4.84 9.50
C LYS A 59 -39.14 -5.37 8.49
N THR A 60 -40.21 -4.61 8.25
CA THR A 60 -41.26 -5.00 7.31
C THR A 60 -40.73 -5.08 5.87
N LYS A 61 -39.91 -4.12 5.43
CA LYS A 61 -39.31 -4.15 4.09
C LYS A 61 -38.31 -5.29 3.91
N LEU A 62 -37.47 -5.56 4.90
CA LEU A 62 -36.51 -6.67 4.85
C LEU A 62 -37.24 -8.01 4.76
N ASN A 63 -38.30 -8.21 5.56
CA ASN A 63 -39.11 -9.43 5.51
C ASN A 63 -39.84 -9.65 4.17
N LYS A 64 -40.19 -8.58 3.44
CA LYS A 64 -40.84 -8.67 2.13
C LYS A 64 -39.85 -8.85 0.97
N SER A 65 -38.57 -8.57 1.19
CA SER A 65 -37.55 -8.56 0.14
C SER A 65 -36.92 -9.94 -0.02
N LYS A 66 -36.79 -10.40 -1.26
CA LYS A 66 -36.08 -11.66 -1.61
C LYS A 66 -34.56 -11.57 -1.42
N LEU A 67 -34.02 -10.37 -1.19
CA LEU A 67 -32.58 -10.14 -1.04
C LEU A 67 -32.06 -10.62 0.31
N PHE A 68 -32.93 -10.68 1.32
CA PHE A 68 -32.56 -10.94 2.71
C PHE A 68 -33.20 -12.22 3.24
N VAL A 69 -32.53 -12.84 4.20
CA VAL A 69 -32.99 -14.00 4.94
C VAL A 69 -32.89 -13.68 6.43
N LYS A 70 -33.84 -14.17 7.23
CA LYS A 70 -33.78 -14.02 8.69
C LYS A 70 -32.58 -14.79 9.26
N GLY A 71 -31.89 -14.18 10.21
CA GLY A 71 -30.83 -14.80 10.99
C GLY A 71 -31.37 -15.82 11.99
N LYS A 72 -30.45 -16.45 12.72
CA LYS A 72 -30.80 -17.39 13.80
C LYS A 72 -31.36 -16.65 15.01
N ARG A 73 -30.86 -15.44 15.27
CA ARG A 73 -31.32 -14.55 16.35
C ARG A 73 -32.48 -13.67 15.86
N ASP A 74 -33.41 -13.33 16.75
CA ASP A 74 -34.51 -12.43 16.40
C ASP A 74 -33.95 -11.07 15.94
N ASN A 75 -34.63 -10.45 14.97
CA ASN A 75 -34.24 -9.19 14.34
C ASN A 75 -32.86 -9.17 13.69
N HIS A 76 -32.24 -10.33 13.46
CA HIS A 76 -31.01 -10.44 12.68
C HIS A 76 -31.33 -10.85 11.24
N TYR A 77 -30.50 -10.40 10.31
CA TYR A 77 -30.66 -10.63 8.88
C TYR A 77 -29.32 -11.01 8.24
N LYS A 78 -29.44 -11.76 7.14
CA LYS A 78 -28.36 -12.14 6.22
C LYS A 78 -28.78 -11.81 4.80
N LEU A 79 -27.82 -11.77 3.89
CA LEU A 79 -28.14 -11.83 2.47
C LEU A 79 -28.53 -13.25 2.07
N HIS A 80 -29.41 -13.36 1.07
CA HIS A 80 -29.65 -14.62 0.40
C HIS A 80 -28.34 -15.16 -0.20
N ALA A 81 -28.08 -16.47 -0.07
CA ALA A 81 -26.80 -17.07 -0.41
C ALA A 81 -26.37 -16.81 -1.87
N SER A 82 -27.32 -16.91 -2.82
CA SER A 82 -27.03 -16.62 -4.24
C SER A 82 -26.64 -15.17 -4.49
N LEU A 83 -27.28 -14.23 -3.78
CA LEU A 83 -26.96 -12.81 -3.87
C LEU A 83 -25.59 -12.52 -3.25
N TYR A 84 -25.30 -13.11 -2.09
CA TYR A 84 -23.99 -12.98 -1.46
C TYR A 84 -22.87 -13.48 -2.39
N MET A 85 -23.05 -14.66 -3.00
CA MET A 85 -22.07 -15.20 -3.95
C MET A 85 -21.94 -14.33 -5.20
N ALA A 86 -23.05 -13.80 -5.73
CA ALA A 86 -23.01 -12.89 -6.87
C ALA A 86 -22.23 -11.61 -6.56
N LEU A 87 -22.47 -10.97 -5.41
CA LEU A 87 -21.73 -9.78 -4.98
C LEU A 87 -20.26 -10.07 -4.68
N LYS A 88 -19.97 -11.27 -4.15
CA LYS A 88 -18.60 -11.71 -3.87
C LYS A 88 -17.76 -11.93 -5.13
N ASN A 89 -18.39 -12.37 -6.21
CA ASN A 89 -17.74 -12.65 -7.49
C ASN A 89 -17.75 -11.46 -8.45
N ASP A 90 -18.41 -10.36 -8.09
CA ASP A 90 -18.45 -9.15 -8.90
C ASP A 90 -17.13 -8.38 -8.76
N ILE A 91 -16.36 -8.33 -9.85
CA ILE A 91 -15.05 -7.66 -9.88
C ILE A 91 -15.13 -6.14 -9.63
N SER A 92 -16.31 -5.55 -9.83
CA SER A 92 -16.55 -4.13 -9.54
C SER A 92 -16.77 -3.85 -8.05
N ILE A 93 -17.01 -4.89 -7.25
CA ILE A 93 -17.21 -4.77 -5.81
C ILE A 93 -15.92 -5.19 -5.10
N PRO A 94 -15.20 -4.27 -4.44
CA PRO A 94 -13.97 -4.63 -3.76
C PRO A 94 -14.24 -5.66 -2.66
N SER A 95 -13.56 -6.81 -2.74
CA SER A 95 -13.50 -7.77 -1.64
C SER A 95 -12.61 -7.21 -0.54
N LEU A 96 -12.86 -7.59 0.73
CA LEU A 96 -11.92 -7.29 1.81
C LEU A 96 -10.51 -7.85 1.55
N SER A 97 -10.39 -8.88 0.70
CA SER A 97 -9.10 -9.43 0.26
C SER A 97 -8.31 -8.50 -0.67
N ASN A 98 -8.94 -7.51 -1.29
CA ASN A 98 -8.29 -6.56 -2.21
C ASN A 98 -7.64 -5.37 -1.46
N PHE A 99 -7.73 -5.30 -0.13
CA PHE A 99 -7.09 -4.25 0.69
C PHE A 99 -5.59 -4.47 0.94
N ASN A 100 -5.01 -5.56 0.44
CA ASN A 100 -3.57 -5.78 0.55
C ASN A 100 -2.76 -5.02 -0.53
N GLU A 101 -3.42 -4.29 -1.42
CA GLU A 101 -2.73 -3.44 -2.40
C GLU A 101 -2.27 -2.12 -1.77
N ILE A 102 -1.00 -1.79 -2.00
CA ILE A 102 -0.44 -0.51 -1.57
C ILE A 102 -0.92 0.57 -2.53
N GLU A 103 -1.69 1.51 -2.01
CA GLU A 103 -2.13 2.69 -2.75
C GLU A 103 -1.08 3.77 -2.69
N SER A 104 -0.76 4.35 -3.85
CA SER A 104 0.18 5.46 -3.92
C SER A 104 -0.05 6.38 -5.11
N PHE A 105 0.24 7.66 -4.94
CA PHE A 105 0.14 8.73 -5.94
C PHE A 105 1.47 9.04 -6.66
N ASN A 106 2.51 8.24 -6.41
CA ASN A 106 3.81 8.33 -7.08
C ASN A 106 4.60 9.60 -6.69
N SER A 107 4.42 10.03 -5.43
CA SER A 107 4.98 11.29 -4.93
C SER A 107 6.50 11.29 -4.76
N VAL A 108 7.16 10.14 -4.59
CA VAL A 108 8.63 10.04 -4.45
C VAL A 108 9.26 9.40 -5.68
N LEU A 109 8.67 8.34 -6.23
CA LEU A 109 9.12 7.64 -7.44
C LEU A 109 7.97 7.59 -8.44
N ASP A 110 8.25 7.97 -9.69
CA ASP A 110 7.26 7.90 -10.76
C ASP A 110 6.93 6.44 -11.12
N LYS A 111 5.64 6.15 -11.34
CA LYS A 111 5.16 4.80 -11.68
C LYS A 111 5.84 4.22 -12.92
N SER A 112 6.13 5.06 -13.92
CA SER A 112 6.78 4.64 -15.16
C SER A 112 8.21 4.13 -14.93
N SER A 113 8.85 4.50 -13.81
CA SER A 113 10.23 4.08 -13.51
C SER A 113 10.31 2.66 -12.99
N TYR A 114 9.24 2.10 -12.40
CA TYR A 114 9.30 0.78 -11.77
C TYR A 114 8.23 -0.22 -12.22
N ILE A 115 7.24 0.18 -13.02
CA ILE A 115 6.21 -0.73 -13.52
C ILE A 115 6.78 -1.76 -14.51
N ASN A 116 6.19 -2.97 -14.52
CA ASN A 116 6.61 -4.10 -15.35
C ASN A 116 8.06 -4.52 -15.09
N THR A 117 8.54 -4.35 -13.85
CA THR A 117 9.86 -4.80 -13.42
C THR A 117 9.71 -6.07 -12.58
N ARG A 118 10.47 -6.22 -11.50
CA ARG A 118 10.35 -7.35 -10.58
C ARG A 118 9.31 -7.01 -9.51
N GLY A 119 8.39 -7.92 -9.20
CA GLY A 119 7.26 -7.64 -8.31
C GLY A 119 7.64 -7.12 -6.91
N TYR A 120 8.79 -7.52 -6.35
CA TYR A 120 9.25 -6.98 -5.07
C TYR A 120 9.78 -5.54 -5.17
N LEU A 121 10.36 -5.14 -6.31
CA LEU A 121 10.80 -3.77 -6.56
C LEU A 121 9.59 -2.84 -6.72
N GLU A 122 8.58 -3.29 -7.48
CA GLU A 122 7.32 -2.58 -7.61
C GLU A 122 6.63 -2.36 -6.27
N ARG A 123 6.56 -3.41 -5.44
CA ARG A 123 6.00 -3.31 -4.10
C ARG A 123 6.79 -2.33 -3.25
N LEU A 124 8.12 -2.37 -3.28
CA LEU A 124 8.96 -1.46 -2.49
C LEU A 124 8.79 -0.01 -2.94
N ALA A 125 8.74 0.27 -4.24
CA ALA A 125 8.50 1.62 -4.76
C ALA A 125 7.12 2.15 -4.35
N LYS A 126 6.07 1.32 -4.42
CA LYS A 126 4.73 1.66 -3.90
C LYS A 126 4.77 1.95 -2.39
N GLN A 127 5.49 1.15 -1.60
CA GLN A 127 5.65 1.39 -0.15
C GLN A 127 6.35 2.72 0.14
N ILE A 128 7.40 3.08 -0.62
CA ILE A 128 8.07 4.36 -0.48
C ILE A 128 7.08 5.51 -0.71
N ASN A 129 6.36 5.47 -1.84
CA ASN A 129 5.38 6.50 -2.17
C ASN A 129 4.27 6.60 -1.12
N ALA A 130 3.67 5.48 -0.74
CA ALA A 130 2.61 5.44 0.27
C ALA A 130 3.09 5.95 1.64
N SER A 131 4.32 5.64 2.04
CA SER A 131 4.89 6.11 3.30
C SER A 131 5.01 7.63 3.31
N TYR A 132 5.52 8.23 2.23
CA TYR A 132 5.59 9.68 2.10
C TYR A 132 4.20 10.33 2.11
N GLU A 133 3.27 9.79 1.34
CA GLU A 133 1.92 10.34 1.16
C GLU A 133 1.06 10.27 2.43
N ASN A 134 1.37 9.33 3.33
CA ASN A 134 0.71 9.17 4.62
C ASN A 134 1.53 9.74 5.79
N ASN A 135 2.51 10.62 5.52
CA ASN A 135 3.35 11.29 6.52
C ASN A 135 4.20 10.36 7.41
N ILE A 136 4.51 9.15 6.93
CA ILE A 136 5.38 8.16 7.58
C ILE A 136 6.82 8.38 7.09
N PHE A 137 7.41 9.53 7.43
CA PHE A 137 8.67 9.97 6.82
C PHE A 137 9.89 9.14 7.23
N ASP A 138 9.97 8.66 8.48
CA ASP A 138 11.04 7.73 8.88
C ASP A 138 10.94 6.42 8.11
N GLY A 139 9.72 5.88 7.98
CA GLY A 139 9.45 4.70 7.15
C GLY A 139 9.85 4.94 5.69
N CYS A 140 9.51 6.11 5.13
CA CYS A 140 9.92 6.51 3.79
C CYS A 140 11.44 6.49 3.62
N ALA A 141 12.18 7.15 4.51
CA ALA A 141 13.65 7.20 4.47
C ALA A 141 14.30 5.81 4.58
N VAL A 142 13.80 4.95 5.46
CA VAL A 142 14.29 3.58 5.62
C VAL A 142 14.02 2.75 4.36
N LEU A 143 12.83 2.86 3.77
CA LEU A 143 12.51 2.16 2.53
C LEU A 143 13.31 2.70 1.34
N MET A 144 13.56 4.02 1.28
CA MET A 144 14.42 4.63 0.27
C MET A 144 15.85 4.07 0.33
N ARG A 145 16.42 3.98 1.54
CA ARG A 145 17.74 3.36 1.77
C ARG A 145 17.76 1.89 1.34
N ARG A 146 16.73 1.11 1.70
CA ARG A 146 16.63 -0.31 1.32
C ARG A 146 16.55 -0.49 -0.18
N PHE A 147 15.77 0.34 -0.87
CA PHE A 147 15.63 0.24 -2.33
C PHE A 147 16.93 0.58 -3.06
N LEU A 148 17.64 1.60 -2.58
CA LEU A 148 18.98 1.95 -3.07
C LEU A 148 19.96 0.77 -2.97
N GLU A 149 20.02 0.13 -1.80
CA GLU A 149 20.91 -1.02 -1.53
C GLU A 149 20.63 -2.19 -2.47
N ILE A 150 19.35 -2.54 -2.66
CA ILE A 150 18.93 -3.61 -3.57
C ILE A 150 19.35 -3.30 -5.02
N LEU A 151 19.16 -2.07 -5.49
CA LEU A 151 19.52 -1.69 -6.85
C LEU A 151 21.03 -1.64 -7.07
N LEU A 152 21.81 -1.25 -6.06
CA LEU A 152 23.27 -1.36 -6.10
C LEU A 152 23.66 -2.84 -6.25
N ILE A 153 23.13 -3.74 -5.43
CA ILE A 153 23.41 -5.18 -5.53
C ILE A 153 23.09 -5.70 -6.93
N HIS A 154 21.90 -5.41 -7.47
CA HIS A 154 21.55 -5.84 -8.83
C HIS A 154 22.43 -5.22 -9.92
N THR A 155 22.96 -4.02 -9.68
CA THR A 155 23.95 -3.44 -10.60
C THR A 155 25.23 -4.27 -10.58
N TYR A 156 25.78 -4.62 -9.43
CA TYR A 156 26.99 -5.48 -9.40
C TYR A 156 26.75 -6.86 -10.01
N GLU A 157 25.60 -7.49 -9.73
CA GLU A 157 25.22 -8.77 -10.32
C GLU A 157 25.11 -8.68 -11.85
N LYS A 158 24.53 -7.58 -12.37
CA LYS A 158 24.37 -7.36 -13.81
C LYS A 158 25.71 -7.27 -14.54
N TYR A 159 26.73 -6.70 -13.88
CA TYR A 159 28.08 -6.58 -14.42
C TYR A 159 28.98 -7.79 -14.09
N GLY A 160 28.50 -8.76 -13.32
CA GLY A 160 29.27 -9.97 -12.97
C GLY A 160 30.44 -9.71 -12.02
N ILE A 161 30.36 -8.67 -11.19
CA ILE A 161 31.43 -8.23 -10.27
C ILE A 161 30.97 -8.17 -8.81
N ASP A 162 29.89 -8.87 -8.47
CA ASP A 162 29.31 -8.90 -7.11
C ASP A 162 30.25 -9.48 -6.04
N SER A 163 31.28 -10.24 -6.44
CA SER A 163 32.35 -10.67 -5.54
C SER A 163 33.07 -9.50 -4.85
N GLU A 164 33.13 -8.32 -5.48
CA GLU A 164 33.78 -7.14 -4.90
C GLU A 164 33.05 -6.62 -3.63
N ILE A 165 31.74 -6.83 -3.57
CA ILE A 165 30.87 -6.37 -2.49
C ILE A 165 30.44 -7.48 -1.54
N LYS A 166 31.07 -8.66 -1.64
CA LYS A 166 30.86 -9.78 -0.72
C LYS A 166 32.03 -9.96 0.24
N ASP A 167 31.73 -10.49 1.42
CA ASP A 167 32.72 -10.88 2.41
C ASP A 167 33.29 -12.30 2.13
N SER A 168 34.21 -12.76 2.97
CA SER A 168 34.80 -14.10 2.87
C SER A 168 33.79 -15.24 3.05
N SER A 169 32.63 -14.96 3.63
CA SER A 169 31.52 -15.89 3.84
C SER A 169 30.49 -15.82 2.71
N ASN A 170 30.79 -15.11 1.62
CA ASN A 170 29.91 -14.90 0.46
C ASN A 170 28.61 -14.11 0.77
N ASN A 171 28.58 -13.38 1.90
CA ASN A 171 27.49 -12.47 2.23
C ASN A 171 27.77 -11.08 1.69
N PHE A 172 26.73 -10.33 1.32
CA PHE A 172 26.88 -8.93 0.93
C PHE A 172 27.34 -8.08 2.12
N LYS A 173 28.34 -7.22 1.88
CA LYS A 173 28.84 -6.24 2.85
C LYS A 173 27.77 -5.21 3.19
N MET A 174 27.98 -4.46 4.28
CA MET A 174 27.08 -3.37 4.66
C MET A 174 27.02 -2.30 3.56
N LEU A 175 25.89 -1.61 3.43
CA LEU A 175 25.68 -0.54 2.46
C LEU A 175 26.80 0.52 2.44
N SER A 176 27.42 0.84 3.57
CA SER A 176 28.58 1.76 3.64
C SER A 176 29.76 1.27 2.80
N ASP A 177 30.07 -0.02 2.85
CA ASP A 177 31.17 -0.62 2.10
C ASP A 177 30.84 -0.75 0.61
N ILE A 178 29.58 -1.07 0.30
CA ILE A 178 29.08 -1.09 -1.08
C ILE A 178 29.20 0.29 -1.72
N ILE A 179 28.79 1.34 -1.00
CA ILE A 179 28.91 2.74 -1.47
C ILE A 179 30.37 3.14 -1.64
N LYS A 180 31.25 2.77 -0.70
CA LYS A 180 32.69 3.04 -0.80
C LYS A 180 33.31 2.39 -2.04
N ASN A 181 32.93 1.15 -2.37
CA ASN A 181 33.39 0.49 -3.59
C ASN A 181 32.82 1.22 -4.83
N VAL A 182 31.50 1.39 -4.93
CA VAL A 182 30.86 1.86 -6.18
C VAL A 182 31.28 3.29 -6.57
N LYS A 183 31.65 4.12 -5.59
CA LYS A 183 32.22 5.46 -5.83
C LYS A 183 33.52 5.42 -6.65
N ASN A 184 34.32 4.38 -6.47
CA ASN A 184 35.62 4.20 -7.11
C ASN A 184 35.60 3.14 -8.23
N ASN A 185 34.50 2.41 -8.38
CA ASN A 185 34.37 1.36 -9.37
C ASN A 185 34.27 1.93 -10.80
N THR A 186 35.26 1.58 -11.65
CA THR A 186 35.37 2.06 -13.03
C THR A 186 34.51 1.25 -14.00
N THR A 187 34.13 0.01 -13.65
CA THR A 187 33.30 -0.87 -14.48
C THR A 187 31.84 -0.41 -14.50
N ILE A 188 31.26 -0.13 -13.32
CA ILE A 188 29.90 0.40 -13.21
C ILE A 188 29.87 1.87 -13.64
N SER A 189 30.86 2.66 -13.21
CA SER A 189 31.02 4.08 -13.51
C SER A 189 29.72 4.89 -13.39
N LEU A 190 29.28 5.10 -12.14
CA LEU A 190 28.14 5.97 -11.83
C LEU A 190 28.44 7.44 -12.15
N SER A 191 27.40 8.22 -12.44
CA SER A 191 27.49 9.66 -12.60
C SER A 191 28.03 10.33 -11.33
N ARG A 192 28.71 11.48 -11.50
CA ARG A 192 29.27 12.25 -10.38
C ARG A 192 28.20 12.62 -9.34
N ASN A 193 27.05 13.10 -9.80
CA ASN A 193 25.95 13.48 -8.93
C ASN A 193 25.43 12.29 -8.10
N THR A 194 25.23 11.13 -8.74
CA THR A 194 24.82 9.91 -8.04
C THR A 194 25.83 9.55 -6.96
N LYS A 195 27.13 9.54 -7.28
CA LYS A 195 28.19 9.25 -6.30
C LYS A 195 28.12 10.18 -5.08
N GLU A 196 27.91 11.48 -5.29
CA GLU A 196 27.80 12.48 -4.22
C GLU A 196 26.56 12.24 -3.34
N CYS A 197 25.45 11.76 -3.92
CA CYS A 197 24.18 11.58 -3.21
C CYS A 197 24.05 10.27 -2.41
N LEU A 198 24.80 9.21 -2.74
CA LEU A 198 24.63 7.89 -2.13
C LEU A 198 24.69 7.91 -0.59
N ASP A 199 25.65 8.63 -0.02
CA ASP A 199 25.79 8.72 1.45
C ASP A 199 24.66 9.52 2.09
N ILE A 200 24.12 10.53 1.40
CA ILE A 200 22.99 11.33 1.91
C ILE A 200 21.77 10.45 2.16
N PHE A 201 21.42 9.58 1.20
CA PHE A 201 20.29 8.66 1.34
C PHE A 201 20.56 7.59 2.41
N ARG A 202 21.79 7.08 2.48
CA ARG A 202 22.20 6.13 3.52
C ARG A 202 22.05 6.74 4.92
N GLU A 203 22.53 7.96 5.10
CA GLU A 203 22.54 8.64 6.40
C GLU A 203 21.14 9.01 6.86
N LEU A 204 20.31 9.57 5.97
CA LEU A 204 18.92 9.86 6.28
C LEU A 204 18.17 8.60 6.74
N GLY A 205 18.31 7.49 6.00
CA GLY A 205 17.71 6.22 6.39
C GLY A 205 18.29 5.65 7.70
N ASN A 206 19.60 5.81 7.95
CA ASN A 206 20.22 5.38 9.21
C ASN A 206 19.73 6.22 10.40
N PHE A 207 19.56 7.53 10.24
CA PHE A 207 19.02 8.39 11.28
C PHE A 207 17.58 7.99 11.61
N SER A 208 16.73 7.84 10.59
CA SER A 208 15.35 7.40 10.75
C SER A 208 15.21 6.00 11.40
N ALA A 209 16.18 5.11 11.20
CA ALA A 209 16.13 3.77 11.78
C ALA A 209 16.67 3.68 13.23
N HIS A 210 17.64 4.52 13.60
CA HIS A 210 18.49 4.24 14.77
C HIS A 210 18.71 5.42 15.73
N LYS A 211 18.44 6.66 15.32
CA LYS A 211 18.68 7.83 16.19
C LYS A 211 17.46 8.06 17.08
N ILE A 212 17.63 7.83 18.39
CA ILE A 212 16.56 7.90 19.40
C ILE A 212 15.78 9.22 19.39
N TYR A 213 16.46 10.35 19.16
CA TYR A 213 15.86 11.69 19.21
C TYR A 213 15.65 12.33 17.83
N PHE A 214 15.71 11.54 16.76
CA PHE A 214 15.51 12.01 15.40
C PHE A 214 14.26 11.35 14.82
N ASN A 215 13.37 12.19 14.29
CA ASN A 215 12.29 11.77 13.42
C ASN A 215 12.39 12.60 12.13
N ALA A 216 12.43 11.93 10.98
CA ALA A 216 12.40 12.60 9.71
C ALA A 216 11.10 13.39 9.53
N ARG A 217 11.21 14.53 8.89
CA ARG A 217 10.10 15.40 8.52
C ARG A 217 9.94 15.41 7.01
N LYS A 218 8.80 15.92 6.54
CA LYS A 218 8.52 16.08 5.11
C LYS A 218 9.67 16.78 4.36
N ASN A 219 10.17 17.88 4.92
CA ASN A 219 11.25 18.65 4.30
C ASN A 219 12.54 17.83 4.14
N ASP A 220 12.86 16.93 5.09
CA ASP A 220 14.06 16.09 4.98
C ASP A 220 13.98 15.16 3.76
N ILE A 221 12.79 14.63 3.46
CA ILE A 221 12.54 13.84 2.25
C ILE A 221 12.51 14.74 1.01
N ASP A 222 11.81 15.87 1.07
CA ASP A 222 11.67 16.80 -0.06
C ASP A 222 13.02 17.31 -0.56
N HIS A 223 13.94 17.64 0.34
CA HIS A 223 15.28 18.11 0.01
C HIS A 223 16.11 17.11 -0.80
N VAL A 224 15.88 15.81 -0.61
CA VAL A 224 16.65 14.74 -1.27
C VAL A 224 15.90 14.09 -2.43
N MET A 225 14.60 14.34 -2.57
CA MET A 225 13.68 13.60 -3.44
C MET A 225 14.10 13.63 -4.92
N LEU A 226 14.44 14.80 -5.45
CA LEU A 226 14.83 14.93 -6.87
C LEU A 226 16.10 14.13 -7.17
N ASN A 227 17.12 14.29 -6.33
CA ASN A 227 18.39 13.56 -6.47
C ASN A 227 18.20 12.06 -6.28
N TYR A 228 17.30 11.67 -5.37
CA TYR A 228 16.95 10.28 -5.16
C TYR A 228 16.32 9.67 -6.41
N ARG A 229 15.34 10.35 -7.03
CA ARG A 229 14.73 9.90 -8.29
C ARG A 229 15.78 9.70 -9.39
N ALA A 230 16.66 10.68 -9.58
CA ALA A 230 17.71 10.60 -10.60
C ALA A 230 18.68 9.44 -10.33
N THR A 231 19.09 9.24 -9.08
CA THR A 231 19.96 8.11 -8.68
C THR A 231 19.29 6.76 -8.91
N ILE A 232 18.02 6.62 -8.50
CA ILE A 232 17.27 5.37 -8.68
C ILE A 232 17.06 5.06 -10.15
N GLU A 233 16.76 6.06 -10.98
CA GLU A 233 16.62 5.88 -12.42
C GLU A 233 17.93 5.42 -13.06
N GLU A 234 19.07 6.05 -12.75
CA GLU A 234 20.38 5.60 -13.23
C GLU A 234 20.65 4.15 -12.83
N LEU A 235 20.40 3.78 -11.57
CA LEU A 235 20.62 2.41 -11.09
C LEU A 235 19.67 1.39 -11.74
N LEU A 236 18.42 1.76 -12.04
CA LEU A 236 17.48 0.90 -12.76
C LEU A 236 17.97 0.58 -14.19
N TYR A 237 18.57 1.55 -14.88
CA TYR A 237 19.22 1.33 -16.17
C TYR A 237 20.50 0.51 -16.04
N LYS A 238 21.38 0.85 -15.10
CA LYS A 238 22.67 0.14 -14.89
C LYS A 238 22.48 -1.32 -14.49
N SER A 239 21.46 -1.62 -13.70
CA SER A 239 21.10 -2.99 -13.32
C SER A 239 20.39 -3.78 -14.44
N GLY A 240 20.06 -3.14 -15.56
CA GLY A 240 19.33 -3.76 -16.67
C GLY A 240 17.88 -4.13 -16.32
N ILE A 241 17.33 -3.55 -15.25
CA ILE A 241 15.92 -3.71 -14.86
C ILE A 241 15.03 -2.86 -15.79
N LYS A 242 15.46 -1.62 -16.04
CA LYS A 242 14.88 -0.74 -17.07
C LYS A 242 15.75 -0.82 -18.33
N LYS A 243 15.10 -0.86 -19.49
CA LYS A 243 15.76 -0.90 -20.81
C LYS A 243 15.72 0.48 -21.46
#